data_AF-A0A519T8T5-F1
#
_entry.id   AF-A0A519T8T5-F1
#
_cell.length_a   1.000
_cell.length_b   1.000
_cell.length_c   1.000
_cell.angle_alpha   90.00
_cell.angle_beta   90.00
_cell.angle_gamma   90.00
#
_symmetry.space_group_name_H-M   'P 1'
#
loop_
_entity.id
_entity.type
_entity.pdbx_description
1 polymer ?
#
loop_
_entity_poly.entity_id
_entity_poly.type
_entity_poly.pdbx_seq_one_letter_code
_entity_poly.pdbx_strand_id
1 'polypeptide(L)'
;LDRAGRFRSLGDGQVDFKAIFSKMAQYNFPGWAVLEWECAIKNSEDGAREGAQFIKDHIIRVTDKAFDDFVATAANPAFNNALLGI
;
A
#
# COMPACT_ATOMS: atom_id res chain seq x y z
N LEU A 1 17.86 26.75 5.90
CA LEU A 1 16.92 25.64 5.60
C LEU A 1 16.67 25.50 4.10
N ASP A 2 17.31 26.35 3.28
CA ASP A 2 16.93 26.66 1.89
C ASP A 2 17.64 25.78 0.85
N ARG A 3 18.03 24.56 1.24
CA ARG A 3 18.63 23.58 0.34
C ARG A 3 17.53 22.71 -0.27
N ALA A 4 17.44 22.70 -1.59
CA ALA A 4 16.40 21.97 -2.33
C ALA A 4 16.42 20.45 -2.07
N GLY A 5 17.61 19.86 -1.94
CA GLY A 5 17.81 18.41 -1.76
C GLY A 5 18.00 17.98 -0.30
N ARG A 6 17.19 18.46 0.63
CA ARG A 6 17.24 18.01 2.03
C ARG A 6 16.35 16.80 2.27
N PHE A 7 16.78 15.90 3.16
CA PHE A 7 15.92 14.87 3.72
C PHE A 7 14.79 15.51 4.54
N ARG A 8 13.63 14.87 4.47
CA ARG A 8 12.41 15.25 5.18
C ARG A 8 11.86 13.99 5.82
N SER A 9 11.23 14.14 6.98
CA SER A 9 10.52 13.03 7.61
C SER A 9 9.45 12.47 6.67
N LEU A 10 9.08 11.20 6.89
CA LEU A 10 8.07 10.50 6.11
C LEU A 10 6.78 11.33 6.00
N GLY A 11 6.21 11.39 4.79
CA GLY A 11 5.00 12.18 4.51
C GLY A 11 5.23 13.67 4.20
N ASP A 12 6.35 14.27 4.60
CA ASP A 12 6.63 15.70 4.39
C ASP A 12 7.35 15.99 3.05
N GLY A 13 7.57 14.93 2.26
CA GLY A 13 8.28 14.95 0.98
C GLY A 13 7.38 14.77 -0.25
N GLN A 14 8.01 14.45 -1.38
CA GLN A 14 7.32 14.23 -2.67
C GLN A 14 7.25 12.74 -3.05
N VAL A 15 7.70 11.85 -2.17
CA VAL A 15 7.68 10.40 -2.42
C VAL A 15 6.26 9.87 -2.31
N ASP A 16 5.81 9.14 -3.35
CA ASP A 16 4.52 8.48 -3.34
C ASP A 16 4.60 7.13 -2.60
N PHE A 17 4.49 7.19 -1.28
CA PHE A 17 4.50 6.00 -0.44
C PHE A 17 3.31 5.08 -0.70
N LYS A 18 2.14 5.62 -1.07
CA LYS A 18 0.96 4.79 -1.36
C LYS A 18 1.21 3.89 -2.56
N ALA A 19 1.78 4.42 -3.64
CA ALA A 19 2.13 3.63 -4.82
C ALA A 19 3.21 2.57 -4.49
N ILE A 20 4.22 2.92 -3.70
CA ILE A 20 5.29 1.99 -3.31
C ILE A 20 4.73 0.81 -2.51
N PHE A 21 3.99 1.08 -1.42
CA PHE A 21 3.42 0.02 -0.59
C PHE A 21 2.39 -0.83 -1.35
N SER A 22 1.61 -0.23 -2.24
CA SER A 22 0.69 -0.96 -3.12
C SER A 22 1.43 -1.95 -4.03
N LYS A 23 2.58 -1.55 -4.60
CA LYS A 23 3.42 -2.46 -5.40
C LYS A 23 4.05 -3.56 -4.55
N MET A 24 4.56 -3.23 -3.36
CA MET A 24 5.14 -4.24 -2.46
C MET A 24 4.09 -5.31 -2.07
N ALA A 25 2.86 -4.88 -1.80
CA ALA A 25 1.74 -5.77 -1.53
C ALA A 25 1.35 -6.60 -2.76
N GLN A 26 1.30 -6.00 -3.96
CA GLN A 26 1.04 -6.70 -5.22
C GLN A 26 2.03 -7.84 -5.47
N TYR A 27 3.30 -7.64 -5.13
CA TYR A 27 4.36 -8.65 -5.32
C TYR A 27 4.51 -9.62 -4.13
N ASN A 28 3.65 -9.52 -3.11
CA ASN A 28 3.76 -10.30 -1.87
C ASN A 28 5.19 -10.25 -1.28
N PHE A 29 5.79 -9.06 -1.26
CA PHE A 29 7.17 -8.88 -0.81
C PHE A 29 7.29 -9.20 0.70
N PRO A 30 8.12 -10.17 1.12
CA PRO A 30 8.14 -10.65 2.51
C PRO A 30 9.08 -9.84 3.44
N GLY A 31 9.66 -8.74 2.94
CA GLY A 31 10.66 -7.98 3.68
C GLY A 31 10.06 -7.02 4.71
N TRP A 32 10.95 -6.38 5.46
CA TRP A 32 10.61 -5.43 6.52
C TRP A 32 10.61 -4.00 5.97
N ALA A 33 9.65 -3.20 6.39
CA ALA A 33 9.70 -1.75 6.19
C ALA A 33 10.56 -1.11 7.27
N VAL A 34 11.78 -0.70 6.92
CA VAL A 34 12.74 -0.08 7.84
C VAL A 34 12.81 1.42 7.58
N LEU A 35 12.82 2.21 8.65
CA LEU A 35 12.98 3.65 8.59
C LEU A 35 14.44 4.04 8.86
N GLU A 36 15.10 4.57 7.83
CA GLU A 36 16.28 5.41 7.99
C GLU A 36 15.82 6.87 8.06
N TRP A 37 16.18 7.59 9.13
CA TRP A 37 15.61 8.89 9.41
C TRP A 37 16.66 9.99 9.45
N GLU A 38 16.42 11.06 8.68
CA GLU A 38 17.14 12.32 8.75
C GLU A 38 16.15 13.48 8.54
N CYS A 39 16.21 14.50 9.38
CA CYS A 39 15.45 15.73 9.19
C CYS A 39 16.17 16.90 9.87
N ALA A 40 16.26 18.04 9.18
CA ALA A 40 16.90 19.26 9.69
C ALA A 40 15.98 20.12 10.58
N ILE A 41 14.74 19.67 10.86
CA ILE A 41 13.71 20.46 11.58
C ILE A 41 13.19 19.72 12.80
N LYS A 42 12.74 18.48 12.63
CA LYS A 42 12.18 17.65 13.71
C LYS A 42 13.31 17.07 14.56
N ASN A 43 13.04 16.75 15.83
CA ASN A 43 13.94 15.94 16.64
C ASN A 43 13.78 14.45 16.27
N SER A 44 14.76 13.63 16.69
CA SER A 44 14.81 12.20 16.33
C SER A 44 13.69 11.37 16.97
N GLU A 45 13.25 11.70 18.19
CA GLU A 45 12.23 10.92 18.90
C GLU A 45 10.85 11.09 18.24
N ASP A 46 10.47 12.32 17.91
CA ASP A 46 9.25 12.60 17.17
C ASP A 46 9.31 12.00 15.76
N GLY A 47 10.46 12.12 15.10
CA GLY A 47 10.71 11.52 13.81
C GLY A 47 10.52 10.00 13.81
N ALA A 48 11.03 9.32 14.82
CA ALA A 48 10.89 7.87 14.99
C ALA A 48 9.44 7.47 15.32
N ARG A 49 8.80 8.17 16.25
CA ARG A 49 7.42 7.90 16.67
C ARG A 49 6.43 8.09 15.52
N GLU A 50 6.51 9.21 14.81
CA GLU A 50 5.65 9.51 13.67
C GLU A 50 5.94 8.56 12.51
N GLY A 51 7.21 8.29 12.22
CA GLY A 51 7.62 7.41 11.13
C GLY A 51 7.18 5.96 11.33
N ALA A 52 7.25 5.44 12.57
CA ALA A 52 6.76 4.10 12.89
C ALA A 52 5.25 3.98 12.65
N GLN A 53 4.46 4.97 13.09
CA GLN A 53 3.03 4.99 12.85
C GLN A 53 2.70 5.14 11.35
N PHE A 54 3.41 6.02 10.64
CA PHE A 54 3.26 6.20 9.19
C PHE A 54 3.48 4.90 8.42
N ILE A 55 4.57 4.17 8.71
CA ILE A 55 4.86 2.88 8.08
C ILE A 55 3.73 1.88 8.36
N LYS A 56 3.31 1.76 9.63
CA LYS A 56 2.24 0.85 10.04
C LYS A 56 0.95 1.11 9.27
N ASP A 57 0.58 2.37 9.08
CA ASP A 57 -0.65 2.76 8.36
C ASP A 57 -0.57 2.51 6.85
N HIS A 58 0.63 2.38 6.28
CA HIS A 58 0.83 2.05 4.87
C HIS A 58 0.95 0.55 4.60
N ILE A 59 1.15 -0.29 5.62
CA ILE A 59 1.20 -1.75 5.44
C ILE A 59 -0.19 -2.25 5.04
N ILE A 60 -0.26 -2.87 3.86
CA ILE A 60 -1.50 -3.40 3.31
C ILE A 60 -1.62 -4.88 3.69
N ARG A 61 -2.72 -5.22 4.37
CA ARG A 61 -3.13 -6.62 4.53
C ARG A 61 -3.70 -7.11 3.19
N VAL A 62 -2.98 -8.00 2.52
CA VAL A 62 -3.41 -8.60 1.26
C VAL A 62 -4.66 -9.46 1.45
N THR A 63 -5.49 -9.53 0.41
CA THR A 63 -6.68 -10.39 0.39
C THR A 63 -6.29 -11.87 0.31
N ASP A 64 -7.00 -12.73 1.05
CA ASP A 64 -6.80 -14.18 1.01
C ASP A 64 -7.40 -14.81 -0.26
N LYS A 65 -8.23 -14.06 -1.01
CA LYS A 65 -8.97 -14.54 -2.19
C LYS A 65 -8.47 -13.88 -3.47
N ALA A 66 -8.29 -14.68 -4.52
CA ALA A 66 -8.06 -14.16 -5.85
C ALA A 66 -9.33 -13.47 -6.36
N PHE A 67 -9.17 -12.33 -7.05
CA PHE A 67 -10.29 -11.58 -7.61
C PHE A 67 -11.09 -12.42 -8.63
N ASP A 68 -10.40 -13.30 -9.37
CA ASP A 68 -11.00 -14.16 -10.39
C ASP A 68 -11.92 -15.26 -9.82
N ASP A 69 -11.75 -15.63 -8.54
CA ASP A 69 -12.62 -16.62 -7.88
C ASP A 69 -14.06 -16.10 -7.69
N PHE A 70 -14.28 -14.78 -7.76
CA PHE A 70 -15.62 -14.20 -7.77
C PHE A 70 -16.34 -14.38 -9.11
N VAL A 71 -15.59 -14.46 -10.21
CA VAL A 71 -16.14 -14.65 -11.57
C VAL A 71 -16.42 -16.14 -11.85
N ALA A 72 -15.84 -17.04 -11.05
CA ALA A 72 -16.11 -18.47 -11.08
C ALA A 72 -17.47 -18.86 -10.45
N THR A 73 -18.52 -18.06 -10.61
CA THR A 73 -19.88 -18.62 -10.58
C THR A 73 -19.96 -19.62 -11.73
N ALA A 74 -20.08 -20.91 -11.42
CA ALA A 74 -20.26 -21.96 -12.41
C ALA A 74 -21.31 -21.49 -13.42
N ALA A 75 -20.90 -21.31 -14.68
CA ALA A 75 -21.79 -20.87 -15.74
C ALA A 75 -22.97 -21.84 -15.75
N ASN A 76 -24.16 -21.36 -15.42
CA ASN A 76 -25.39 -22.15 -15.47
C ASN A 76 -26.06 -21.81 -16.80
N PRO A 77 -25.91 -22.66 -17.83
CA PRO A 77 -26.45 -22.36 -19.15
C PRO A 77 -27.97 -22.22 -19.11
N ALA A 78 -28.66 -22.94 -18.22
CA ALA A 78 -30.10 -22.82 -18.06
C ALA A 78 -30.51 -21.47 -17.45
N PHE A 79 -29.78 -20.96 -16.47
CA PHE A 79 -30.00 -19.61 -15.93
C PHE A 79 -29.71 -18.53 -16.98
N ASN A 80 -28.62 -18.69 -17.75
CA ASN A 80 -28.25 -17.75 -18.81
C ASN A 80 -29.29 -17.75 -19.93
N ASN A 81 -29.78 -18.91 -20.36
CA ASN A 81 -30.81 -19.05 -21.38
C ASN A 81 -32.15 -18.43 -20.93
N ALA A 82 -32.55 -18.68 -19.68
CA ALA A 82 -33.74 -18.05 -19.09
C ALA A 82 -33.62 -16.52 -19.02
N LEU A 83 -32.44 -15.98 -18.70
CA LEU A 83 -32.17 -14.54 -18.70
C LEU A 83 -32.18 -13.94 -20.12
N LEU A 84 -31.69 -14.70 -21.09
CA LEU A 84 -31.61 -14.32 -22.52
C LEU A 84 -32.93 -14.56 -23.28
N GLY A 85 -33.91 -15.22 -22.67
CA GLY A 85 -35.21 -15.50 -23.28
C GLY A 85 -35.16 -16.56 -24.39
N ILE A 86 -34.19 -17.49 -24.33
CA ILE A 86 -34.02 -18.61 -25.28
C ILE A 86 -34.09 -19.97 -24.59
#